data_AF-A0A1E3S4V9-F1
#
_entry.id   AF-A0A1E3S4V9-F1
#
_cell.length_a   1.000
_cell.length_b   1.000
_cell.length_c   1.000
_cell.angle_alpha   90.00
_cell.angle_beta   90.00
_cell.angle_gamma   90.00
#
_symmetry.space_group_name_H-M   'P 1'
#
loop_
_entity.id
_entity.type
_entity.pdbx_description
1 polymer ?
#
loop_
_entity_poly.entity_id
_entity_poly.type
_entity_poly.pdbx_seq_one_letter_code
_entity_poly.pdbx_strand_id
1 'polypeptide(L)'
;MSQTTGGIPDTLVALDWHGVTCQSESGCTNQATYIVSLHAVDRCNHPQLDPFGNVIEILCIACLWRAEAEVLCHVSRMRRHAETSCLTCGAPVAELSDIMRDVVAL
;
A
#
# COMPACT_ATOMS: atom_id res chain seq x y z
N MET A 1 -42.45 -8.25 7.94
CA MET A 1 -41.44 -7.53 7.13
C MET A 1 -40.77 -6.53 8.05
N SER A 2 -39.64 -6.91 8.66
CA SER A 2 -38.93 -6.05 9.62
C SER A 2 -37.97 -5.15 8.85
N GLN A 3 -38.23 -3.84 8.94
CA GLN A 3 -37.34 -2.81 8.43
C GLN A 3 -36.14 -2.72 9.37
N THR A 4 -34.97 -3.15 8.91
CA THR A 4 -33.71 -2.82 9.57
C THR A 4 -33.43 -1.35 9.26
N THR A 5 -33.78 -0.46 10.19
CA THR A 5 -33.30 0.92 10.18
C THR A 5 -31.78 0.88 10.07
N GLY A 6 -31.25 1.35 8.94
CA GLY A 6 -29.83 1.37 8.60
C GLY A 6 -29.04 2.35 9.46
N GLY A 7 -28.97 2.09 10.77
CA GLY A 7 -28.04 2.73 11.67
C GLY A 7 -26.66 2.10 11.50
N ILE A 8 -25.62 2.93 11.43
CA ILE A 8 -24.25 2.48 11.54
C ILE A 8 -24.12 1.72 12.87
N PRO A 9 -23.69 0.45 12.89
CA PRO A 9 -23.51 -0.30 14.12
C PRO A 9 -22.66 0.47 15.14
N ASP A 10 -23.05 0.48 16.41
CA ASP A 10 -22.32 1.17 17.49
C ASP A 10 -20.84 0.78 17.54
N THR A 11 -20.50 -0.44 17.08
CA THR A 11 -19.13 -0.93 16.93
C THR A 11 -18.29 -0.14 15.92
N LEU A 12 -18.89 0.37 14.84
CA LEU A 12 -18.21 1.23 13.87
C LEU A 12 -18.12 2.68 14.38
N VAL A 13 -19.07 3.13 15.20
CA VAL A 13 -19.02 4.45 15.85
C VAL A 13 -17.90 4.50 16.90
N ALA A 14 -17.61 3.37 17.55
CA ALA A 14 -16.53 3.25 18.55
C ALA A 14 -15.12 3.17 17.93
N LEU A 15 -14.99 3.00 16.62
CA LEU A 15 -13.68 3.08 15.96
C LEU A 15 -13.21 4.53 15.98
N ASP A 16 -12.00 4.77 16.45
CA ASP A 16 -11.36 6.07 16.30
C ASP A 16 -10.97 6.27 14.84
N TRP A 17 -11.84 6.92 14.08
CA TRP A 17 -11.59 7.29 12.68
C TRP A 17 -10.59 8.44 12.53
N HIS A 18 -10.21 9.12 13.62
CA HIS A 18 -9.27 10.25 13.59
C HIS A 18 -7.82 9.78 13.77
N GLY A 19 -7.60 8.64 14.44
CA GLY A 19 -6.30 8.07 14.73
C GLY A 19 -6.07 6.75 13.99
N VAL A 20 -5.39 6.77 12.84
CA VAL A 20 -4.91 5.54 12.21
C VAL A 20 -3.45 5.33 12.58
N THR A 21 -3.14 4.23 13.27
CA THR A 21 -1.74 3.84 13.52
C THR A 21 -1.11 3.28 12.24
N CYS A 22 0.20 3.46 12.11
CA CYS A 22 1.01 2.88 11.05
C CYS A 22 0.75 1.37 10.92
N GLN A 23 0.52 0.91 9.70
CA GLN A 23 0.20 -0.48 9.37
C GLN A 23 1.41 -1.25 8.81
N SER A 24 2.61 -0.69 8.97
CA SER A 24 3.85 -1.39 8.60
C SER A 24 3.94 -2.74 9.32
N GLU A 25 4.33 -3.78 8.58
CA GLU A 25 4.51 -5.14 9.10
C GLU A 25 5.55 -5.23 10.24
N SER A 26 6.38 -4.19 10.43
CA SER A 26 7.32 -4.12 11.56
C SER A 26 6.66 -3.83 12.92
N GLY A 27 5.33 -3.72 12.99
CA GLY A 27 4.59 -3.44 14.23
C GLY A 27 4.74 -1.99 14.72
N CYS A 28 4.89 -1.04 13.80
CA CYS A 28 5.03 0.38 14.15
C CYS A 28 3.71 0.92 14.74
N THR A 29 3.78 1.59 15.90
CA THR A 29 2.61 2.16 16.57
C THR A 29 2.48 3.67 16.41
N ASN A 30 3.34 4.30 15.61
CA ASN A 30 3.26 5.74 15.32
C ASN A 30 1.96 6.06 14.59
N GLN A 31 1.48 7.29 14.72
CA GLN A 31 0.39 7.81 13.90
C GLN A 31 0.77 7.74 12.42
N ALA A 32 -0.11 7.17 11.59
CA ALA A 32 0.03 7.19 10.15
C ALA A 32 -0.38 8.56 9.60
N THR A 33 0.31 8.97 8.54
CA THR A 33 0.08 10.27 7.88
C THR A 33 0.05 10.14 6.36
N TYR A 34 0.25 8.94 5.82
CA TYR A 34 0.29 8.68 4.39
C TYR A 34 -0.44 7.37 4.03
N ILE A 35 -1.10 7.37 2.89
CA ILE A 35 -1.56 6.19 2.16
C ILE A 35 -0.59 5.98 1.00
N VAL A 36 -0.10 4.76 0.83
CA VAL A 36 0.88 4.39 -0.20
C VAL A 36 0.31 3.27 -1.06
N SER A 37 0.33 3.44 -2.37
CA SER A 37 -0.06 2.42 -3.34
C SER A 37 1.19 1.75 -3.90
N LEU A 38 1.45 0.51 -3.49
CA LEU A 38 2.60 -0.29 -3.91
C LEU A 38 2.16 -1.36 -4.91
N HIS A 39 2.65 -1.31 -6.14
CA HIS A 39 2.45 -2.36 -7.12
C HIS A 39 2.90 -3.72 -6.55
N ALA A 40 1.98 -4.68 -6.49
CA ALA A 40 2.30 -6.05 -6.12
C ALA A 40 2.99 -6.76 -7.29
N VAL A 41 4.26 -6.45 -7.55
CA VAL A 41 5.04 -7.03 -8.65
C VAL A 41 4.91 -8.55 -8.66
N ASP A 42 4.63 -9.10 -9.84
CA ASP A 42 4.38 -10.52 -10.14
C ASP A 42 3.16 -11.16 -9.45
N ARG A 43 2.37 -10.37 -8.70
CA ARG A 43 1.15 -10.81 -8.03
C ARG A 43 0.01 -9.80 -8.17
N CYS A 44 0.08 -8.87 -9.12
CA CYS A 44 -0.84 -7.74 -9.23
C CYS A 44 -2.25 -8.13 -9.68
N ASN A 45 -2.51 -9.41 -9.94
CA ASN A 45 -3.82 -10.00 -10.21
C ASN A 45 -4.44 -10.67 -8.97
N HIS A 46 -3.79 -10.59 -7.81
CA HIS A 46 -4.28 -11.24 -6.59
C HIS A 46 -5.59 -10.58 -6.12
N PRO A 47 -6.62 -11.37 -5.75
CA PRO A 47 -7.98 -10.85 -5.50
C PRO A 47 -8.12 -9.95 -4.26
N GLN A 48 -7.10 -9.86 -3.42
CA GLN A 48 -7.08 -9.01 -2.22
C GLN A 48 -6.41 -7.64 -2.45
N LEU A 49 -5.95 -7.37 -3.67
CA LEU A 49 -5.33 -6.09 -4.02
C LEU A 49 -6.39 -5.09 -4.44
N ASP A 50 -5.98 -3.82 -4.56
CA ASP A 50 -6.82 -2.82 -5.20
C ASP A 50 -7.09 -3.17 -6.68
N PRO A 51 -8.06 -2.52 -7.34
CA PRO A 51 -8.36 -2.78 -8.76
C PRO A 51 -7.21 -2.52 -9.75
N PHE A 52 -6.15 -1.85 -9.31
CA PHE A 52 -4.97 -1.53 -10.11
C PHE A 52 -3.78 -2.46 -9.81
N GLY A 53 -3.98 -3.46 -8.95
CA GLY A 53 -2.99 -4.46 -8.58
C GLY A 53 -1.96 -3.97 -7.57
N ASN A 54 -2.35 -3.02 -6.71
CA ASN A 54 -1.51 -2.49 -5.64
C ASN A 54 -1.88 -3.08 -4.28
N VAL A 55 -0.86 -3.27 -3.44
CA VAL A 55 -1.00 -3.30 -1.98
C VAL A 55 -1.15 -1.87 -1.50
N ILE A 56 -2.13 -1.62 -0.63
CA ILE A 56 -2.30 -0.33 0.02
C ILE A 56 -1.70 -0.41 1.42
N GLU A 57 -0.73 0.45 1.71
CA GLU A 57 -0.16 0.59 3.05
C GLU A 57 -0.51 1.95 3.64
N ILE A 58 -0.81 1.99 4.94
CA ILE A 58 -1.07 3.22 5.67
C ILE A 58 0.10 3.46 6.64
N LEU A 59 0.97 4.42 6.33
CA LEU A 59 2.28 4.55 6.96
C LEU A 59 2.46 5.90 7.65
N CYS A 60 3.29 5.91 8.71
CA CYS A 60 3.91 7.14 9.21
C CYS A 60 5.06 7.56 8.29
N ILE A 61 5.50 8.82 8.38
CA ILE A 61 6.59 9.35 7.54
C ILE A 61 7.89 8.51 7.60
N ALA A 62 8.23 8.00 8.78
CA ALA A 62 9.45 7.19 8.96
C ALA A 62 9.35 5.83 8.26
N CYS A 63 8.17 5.19 8.29
CA CYS A 63 7.94 3.93 7.59
C CYS A 63 7.82 4.14 6.08
N LEU A 64 7.25 5.27 5.63
CA LEU A 64 7.27 5.64 4.21
C LEU A 64 8.69 5.70 3.66
N TRP A 65 9.60 6.42 4.33
CA TRP A 65 11.01 6.49 3.89
C TRP A 65 11.71 5.14 3.89
N ARG A 66 11.36 4.25 4.83
CA ARG A 66 11.88 2.88 4.83
C ARG A 66 11.37 2.10 3.62
N ALA A 67 10.07 2.13 3.34
CA ALA A 67 9.49 1.47 2.19
C ALA A 67 10.10 2.00 0.87
N GLU A 68 10.29 3.32 0.76
CA GLU A 68 10.95 3.95 -0.39
C GLU A 68 12.38 3.43 -0.57
N ALA A 69 13.17 3.40 0.52
CA ALA A 69 14.53 2.89 0.49
C ALA A 69 14.61 1.41 0.11
N GLU A 70 13.68 0.58 0.62
CA GLU A 70 13.56 -0.83 0.26
C GLU A 70 13.27 -0.99 -1.23
N VAL A 71 12.26 -0.28 -1.75
CA VAL A 71 11.91 -0.29 -3.18
C VAL A 71 13.11 0.14 -4.04
N LEU A 72 13.80 1.23 -3.68
CA LEU A 72 15.01 1.68 -4.38
C LEU A 72 16.11 0.61 -4.37
N CYS A 73 16.29 -0.11 -3.26
CA CYS A 73 17.22 -1.23 -3.19
C CYS A 73 16.80 -2.37 -4.14
N HIS A 74 15.52 -2.71 -4.19
CA HIS A 74 15.00 -3.72 -5.12
C HIS A 74 15.23 -3.33 -6.58
N VAL A 75 14.82 -2.12 -6.96
CA VAL A 75 15.01 -1.56 -8.32
C VAL A 75 16.48 -1.53 -8.71
N SER A 76 17.36 -1.07 -7.81
CA SER A 76 18.81 -1.01 -8.06
C SER A 76 19.43 -2.40 -8.28
N ARG A 77 18.88 -3.45 -7.66
CA ARG A 77 19.30 -4.83 -7.95
C ARG A 77 18.83 -5.30 -9.32
N MET A 78 17.61 -4.96 -9.70
CA MET A 78 17.01 -5.36 -10.98
C MET A 78 17.65 -4.65 -12.18
N ARG A 79 17.97 -3.35 -12.06
CA ARG A 79 18.66 -2.56 -13.11
C ARG A 79 20.00 -3.14 -13.58
N ARG A 80 20.62 -4.05 -12.81
CA ARG A 80 21.85 -4.75 -13.22
C ARG A 80 21.59 -5.89 -14.22
N HIS A 81 20.33 -6.22 -14.45
CA HIS A 81 19.85 -7.21 -15.39
C HIS A 81 18.98 -6.51 -16.46
N ALA A 82 18.73 -7.15 -17.60
CA ALA A 82 17.96 -6.58 -18.70
C ALA A 82 16.55 -6.13 -18.26
N GLU A 83 15.91 -5.24 -19.04
CA GLU A 83 14.62 -4.61 -18.76
C GLU A 83 13.63 -5.53 -18.02
N THR A 84 13.47 -5.27 -16.72
CA THR A 84 12.60 -6.04 -15.83
C THR A 84 11.17 -5.50 -15.91
N SER A 85 10.22 -6.42 -16.06
CA SER A 85 8.79 -6.13 -16.09
C SER A 85 8.04 -7.09 -15.16
N CYS A 86 6.87 -6.67 -14.71
CA CYS A 86 5.98 -7.51 -13.91
C CYS A 86 5.44 -8.64 -14.77
N LEU A 87 5.61 -9.88 -14.33
CA LEU A 87 5.20 -11.09 -15.05
C LEU A 87 3.67 -11.27 -15.14
N THR A 88 2.92 -10.50 -14.37
CA THR A 88 1.45 -10.53 -14.37
C THR A 88 0.84 -9.52 -15.34
N CYS A 89 1.28 -8.26 -15.31
CA CYS A 89 0.68 -7.19 -16.12
C CYS A 89 1.59 -6.64 -17.23
N GLY A 90 2.86 -7.04 -17.26
CA GLY A 90 3.86 -6.54 -18.20
C GLY A 90 4.34 -5.11 -17.92
N ALA A 91 3.86 -4.45 -16.86
CA ALA A 91 4.31 -3.10 -16.52
C ALA A 91 5.82 -3.08 -16.22
N PRO A 92 6.54 -2.00 -16.57
CA PRO A 92 7.94 -1.84 -16.22
C PRO A 92 8.18 -1.98 -14.71
N VAL A 93 9.37 -2.41 -14.34
CA VAL A 93 9.86 -2.47 -12.96
C VAL A 93 11.30 -1.97 -12.96
N ALA A 94 11.48 -0.70 -13.31
CA ALA A 94 12.79 -0.09 -13.53
C ALA A 94 13.02 1.14 -12.65
N GLU A 95 11.98 1.78 -12.13
CA GLU A 95 12.09 3.00 -11.32
C GLU A 95 11.25 2.89 -10.04
N LEU A 96 11.46 3.82 -9.10
CA LEU A 96 10.68 3.88 -7.86
C LEU A 96 9.18 3.97 -8.15
N SER A 97 8.78 4.84 -9.09
CA SER A 97 7.38 5.08 -9.46
C SER A 97 6.69 3.90 -10.14
N ASP A 98 7.45 2.93 -10.67
CA ASP A 98 6.89 1.71 -11.23
C ASP A 98 6.33 0.77 -10.14
N ILE A 99 6.89 0.90 -8.92
CA ILE A 99 6.52 0.11 -7.74
C ILE A 99 5.71 0.96 -6.77
N MET A 100 6.23 2.08 -6.29
CA MET A 100 5.51 3.05 -5.44
C MET A 100 4.76 4.04 -6.32
N ARG A 101 3.56 3.65 -6.75
CA ARG A 101 2.78 4.33 -7.79
C ARG A 101 2.07 5.59 -7.30
N ASP A 102 1.71 5.63 -6.02
CA ASP A 102 1.05 6.79 -5.42
C ASP A 102 1.37 6.91 -3.93
N VAL A 103 1.44 8.16 -3.45
CA VAL A 103 1.65 8.52 -2.04
C VAL A 103 0.79 9.73 -1.74
N VAL A 104 -0.20 9.57 -0.87
CA VAL A 104 -1.18 10.60 -0.52
C VAL A 104 -1.14 10.85 0.97
N ALA A 105 -1.13 12.12 1.39
CA ALA A 105 -1.26 12.46 2.80
C ALA A 105 -2.68 12.19 3.32
N LEU A 106 -2.78 11.69 4.55
CA LEU A 106 -4.06 11.47 5.26
C LEU A 106 -4.71 12.79 5.73
#